data_AF-A0A924N714-F1
#
_entry.id   AF-A0A924N714-F1
#
_cell.length_a   1.000
_cell.length_b   1.000
_cell.length_c   1.000
_cell.angle_alpha   90.00
_cell.angle_beta   90.00
_cell.angle_gamma   90.00
#
_symmetry.space_group_name_H-M   'P 1'
#
loop_
_entity.id
_entity.type
_entity.pdbx_description
1 polymer ?
#
loop_
_entity_poly.entity_id
_entity_poly.type
_entity_poly.pdbx_seq_one_letter_code
_entity_poly.pdbx_strand_id
1 'polypeptide(L)'
;MGCIARLGCLVVLAFLAIGAWFTRDRWMSKVTGSGPVSATTSTWQPLSPAAGARGKRTIESLQSSTGPVFANLSAAEIASYVFQTVGRTLPTSADSVEAAVIGDALYVRAIVPVRDLAGSGALGPLGGLLNDREKITIGGGFRVVRPGLSEFQVREIKLRDFKVPRGAIPRLLQQIGKGNRPEGIAADALPVPTPATLADVRIANGKVTLYKTTPGATP
;
A
#
# COMPACT_ATOMS: atom_id res chain seq x y z
N MET A 1 63.37 -2.37 -0.66
CA MET A 1 62.16 -1.53 -0.53
C MET A 1 60.97 -2.46 -0.38
N GLY A 2 60.62 -2.79 0.87
CA GLY A 2 60.07 -4.10 1.25
C GLY A 2 58.60 -4.36 0.90
N CYS A 3 58.34 -5.56 0.39
CA CYS A 3 57.01 -6.11 0.11
C CYS A 3 56.07 -6.10 1.33
N ILE A 4 56.61 -6.10 2.56
CA ILE A 4 55.86 -6.01 3.82
C ILE A 4 55.12 -4.67 3.96
N ALA A 5 55.72 -3.56 3.53
CA ALA A 5 55.06 -2.25 3.58
C ALA A 5 53.89 -2.16 2.59
N ARG A 6 54.02 -2.83 1.43
CA ARG A 6 52.94 -2.92 0.44
C ARG A 6 51.80 -3.82 0.92
N LEU A 7 52.13 -4.95 1.57
CA LEU A 7 51.13 -5.87 2.13
C LEU A 7 50.33 -5.21 3.26
N GLY A 8 51.02 -4.49 4.17
CA GLY A 8 50.37 -3.73 5.24
C GLY A 8 49.44 -2.64 4.71
N CYS A 9 49.87 -1.90 3.68
CA CYS A 9 49.04 -0.86 3.04
C CYS A 9 47.79 -1.47 2.39
N LEU A 10 47.91 -2.62 1.74
CA LEU A 10 46.79 -3.30 1.08
C LEU A 10 45.73 -3.77 2.10
N VAL A 11 46.18 -4.28 3.25
CA VAL A 11 45.28 -4.68 4.35
C VAL A 11 44.53 -3.47 4.92
N VAL A 12 45.22 -2.35 5.14
CA VAL A 12 44.59 -1.11 5.63
C VAL A 12 43.56 -0.58 4.63
N LEU A 13 43.87 -0.57 3.33
CA LEU A 13 42.93 -0.17 2.29
C LEU A 13 41.72 -1.10 2.21
N ALA A 14 41.91 -2.41 2.41
CA ALA A 14 40.80 -3.36 2.46
C ALA A 14 39.87 -3.10 3.66
N PHE A 15 40.42 -2.83 4.85
CA PHE A 15 39.62 -2.47 6.03
C PHE A 15 38.88 -1.14 5.84
N LEU A 16 39.52 -0.13 5.24
CA LEU A 16 38.86 1.14 4.91
C LEU A 16 37.76 0.96 3.88
N ALA A 17 37.97 0.12 2.87
CA ALA A 17 36.95 -0.20 1.87
C ALA A 17 35.74 -0.93 2.49
N ILE A 18 35.98 -1.88 3.40
CA ILE A 18 34.92 -2.59 4.13
C ILE A 18 34.16 -1.63 5.07
N GLY A 19 34.89 -0.77 5.79
CA GLY A 19 34.28 0.25 6.65
C GLY A 19 33.45 1.26 5.86
N ALA A 20 33.95 1.71 4.72
CA ALA A 20 33.24 2.58 3.79
C ALA A 20 32.02 1.87 3.17
N TRP A 21 32.12 0.57 2.86
CA TRP A 21 31.00 -0.23 2.36
C TRP A 21 29.88 -0.35 3.41
N PHE A 22 30.22 -0.62 4.66
CA PHE A 22 29.23 -0.71 5.75
C PHE A 22 28.61 0.65 6.11
N THR A 23 29.37 1.73 5.97
CA THR A 23 28.87 3.09 6.24
C THR A 23 28.28 3.76 5.00
N ARG A 24 28.29 3.07 3.84
CA ARG A 24 27.83 3.56 2.54
C ARG A 24 26.40 4.07 2.59
N ASP A 25 25.49 3.32 3.20
CA ASP A 25 24.07 3.67 3.27
C ASP A 25 23.82 4.96 4.07
N ARG A 26 24.69 5.26 5.05
CA ARG A 26 24.59 6.47 5.87
C ARG A 26 25.08 7.73 5.14
N TRP A 27 26.02 7.60 4.21
CA TRP A 27 26.66 8.76 3.56
C TRP A 27 26.10 9.02 2.15
N MET A 28 25.63 7.99 1.45
CA MET A 28 24.92 8.15 0.16
C MET A 28 23.70 9.06 0.29
N SER A 29 22.94 8.98 1.38
CA SER A 29 21.79 9.87 1.65
C SER A 29 22.18 11.35 1.78
N LYS A 30 23.40 11.66 2.23
CA LYS A 30 23.91 13.03 2.29
C LYS A 30 24.45 13.54 0.96
N VAL A 31 24.97 12.65 0.10
CA VAL A 31 25.61 13.03 -1.18
C VAL A 31 24.59 13.12 -2.33
N THR A 32 23.51 12.31 -2.31
CA THR A 32 22.50 12.33 -3.39
C THR A 32 21.36 13.33 -3.16
N GLY A 33 21.39 14.15 -2.10
CA GLY A 33 20.32 15.09 -1.77
C GLY A 33 18.98 14.43 -1.44
N SER A 34 18.92 13.10 -1.43
CA SER A 34 17.78 12.34 -0.92
C SER A 34 17.87 12.33 0.60
N GLY A 35 17.43 13.45 1.20
CA GLY A 35 17.28 13.53 2.65
C GLY A 35 16.53 12.30 3.16
N PRO A 36 16.84 11.82 4.38
CA PRO A 36 16.12 10.69 4.94
C PRO A 36 14.64 11.05 4.86
N VAL A 37 13.89 10.33 4.02
CA VAL A 37 12.43 10.32 4.14
C VAL A 37 12.24 9.82 5.55
N SER A 38 11.91 10.72 6.48
CA SER A 38 11.62 10.35 7.85
C SER A 38 10.70 9.17 7.74
N ALA A 39 11.19 8.00 8.12
CA ALA A 39 10.38 6.82 8.20
C ALA A 39 9.42 7.15 9.34
N THR A 40 8.30 7.80 8.99
CA THR A 40 7.13 7.85 9.84
C THR A 40 6.93 6.40 10.19
N THR A 41 7.24 6.04 11.44
CA THR A 41 7.11 4.69 11.95
C THR A 41 5.78 4.18 11.45
N SER A 42 5.80 3.17 10.58
CA SER A 42 4.61 2.68 9.91
C SER A 42 3.73 2.04 10.96
N THR A 43 2.86 2.85 11.57
CA THR A 43 1.96 2.39 12.61
C THR A 43 0.84 1.64 11.91
N TRP A 44 0.83 0.33 12.10
CA TRP A 44 -0.30 -0.51 11.73
C TRP A 44 -1.47 -0.17 12.63
N GLN A 45 -2.57 0.21 12.01
CA GLN A 45 -3.79 0.61 12.70
C GLN A 45 -4.87 -0.42 12.40
N PRO A 46 -5.55 -0.97 13.42
CA PRO A 46 -6.65 -1.89 13.20
C PRO A 46 -7.80 -1.19 12.48
N LEU A 47 -8.41 -1.89 11.53
CA LEU A 47 -9.66 -1.44 10.95
C LEU A 47 -10.76 -1.58 12.01
N SER A 48 -11.58 -0.54 12.12
CA SER A 48 -12.69 -0.53 13.08
C SER A 48 -13.89 0.20 12.50
N PRO A 49 -15.11 -0.17 12.91
CA PRO A 49 -16.32 0.56 12.51
C PRO A 49 -16.23 2.05 12.87
N ALA A 50 -15.62 2.39 14.01
CA ALA A 50 -15.39 3.75 14.45
C ALA A 50 -14.45 4.53 13.51
N ALA A 51 -13.35 3.92 13.05
CA ALA A 51 -12.47 4.53 12.07
C ALA A 51 -13.17 4.72 10.72
N GLY A 52 -13.96 3.76 10.27
CA GLY A 52 -14.77 3.90 9.06
C GLY A 52 -15.78 5.04 9.16
N ALA A 53 -16.48 5.17 10.29
CA ALA A 53 -17.42 6.26 10.52
C ALA A 53 -16.76 7.64 10.58
N ARG A 54 -15.54 7.75 11.14
CA ARG A 54 -14.74 8.99 11.10
C ARG A 54 -14.31 9.32 9.67
N GLY A 55 -13.75 8.35 8.95
CA GLY A 55 -13.35 8.51 7.55
C GLY A 55 -14.51 8.96 6.67
N LYS A 56 -15.69 8.32 6.83
CA LYS A 56 -16.92 8.70 6.15
C LYS A 56 -17.31 10.16 6.41
N ARG A 57 -17.34 10.60 7.68
CA ARG A 57 -17.66 12.00 8.03
C ARG A 57 -16.67 13.00 7.44
N THR A 58 -15.38 12.67 7.40
CA THR A 58 -14.34 13.49 6.78
C THR A 58 -14.51 13.57 5.25
N ILE A 59 -14.95 12.49 4.62
CA ILE A 59 -15.26 12.47 3.18
C ILE A 59 -16.54 13.26 2.89
N GLU A 60 -17.57 13.13 3.73
CA GLU A 60 -18.82 13.90 3.62
C GLU A 60 -18.57 15.40 3.80
N SER A 61 -17.69 15.80 4.72
CA SER A 61 -17.31 17.21 4.87
C SER A 61 -16.58 17.73 3.65
N LEU A 62 -15.71 16.92 3.02
CA LEU A 62 -15.06 17.25 1.74
C LEU A 62 -16.08 17.41 0.59
N GLN A 63 -17.16 16.62 0.60
CA GLN A 63 -18.24 16.71 -0.40
C GLN A 63 -19.09 17.99 -0.27
N SER A 64 -19.21 18.55 0.94
CA SER A 64 -19.99 19.76 1.18
C SER A 64 -19.52 20.91 0.29
N SER A 65 -20.44 21.70 -0.26
CA SER A 65 -20.12 22.88 -1.09
C SER A 65 -19.26 23.88 -0.33
N THR A 66 -19.53 24.08 0.96
CA THR A 66 -18.76 24.93 1.90
C THR A 66 -17.64 24.18 2.63
N GLY A 67 -17.43 22.91 2.28
CA GLY A 67 -16.41 22.05 2.86
C GLY A 67 -14.98 22.44 2.47
N PRO A 68 -13.97 21.88 3.15
CA PRO A 68 -12.57 22.10 2.80
C PRO A 68 -12.26 21.59 1.39
N VAL A 69 -11.19 22.10 0.77
CA VAL A 69 -10.73 21.66 -0.56
C VAL A 69 -9.83 20.41 -0.50
N PHE A 70 -9.35 20.06 0.69
CA PHE A 70 -8.60 18.84 0.95
C PHE A 70 -8.98 18.25 2.31
N ALA A 71 -8.85 16.94 2.46
CA ALA A 71 -9.05 16.25 3.72
C ALA A 71 -7.97 15.20 3.94
N ASN A 72 -7.47 15.10 5.17
CA ASN A 72 -6.46 14.13 5.55
C ASN A 72 -7.12 12.97 6.31
N LEU A 73 -6.85 11.74 5.87
CA LEU A 73 -7.29 10.53 6.52
C LEU A 73 -6.09 9.68 6.94
N SER A 74 -6.24 8.98 8.06
CA SER A 74 -5.33 7.93 8.46
C SER A 74 -5.51 6.66 7.63
N ALA A 75 -4.53 5.76 7.68
CA ALA A 75 -4.59 4.47 7.01
C ALA A 75 -5.82 3.66 7.42
N ALA A 76 -6.12 3.60 8.72
CA ALA A 76 -7.28 2.90 9.25
C ALA A 76 -8.61 3.51 8.80
N GLU A 77 -8.72 4.85 8.70
CA GLU A 77 -9.97 5.51 8.31
C GLU A 77 -10.31 5.26 6.84
N ILE A 78 -9.35 5.45 5.93
CA ILE A 78 -9.59 5.21 4.51
C ILE A 78 -9.78 3.72 4.23
N ALA A 79 -8.99 2.84 4.83
CA ALA A 79 -9.14 1.40 4.65
C ALA A 79 -10.51 0.96 5.18
N SER A 80 -10.88 1.33 6.41
CA SER A 80 -12.18 0.96 6.98
C SER A 80 -13.35 1.46 6.12
N TYR A 81 -13.27 2.68 5.56
CA TYR A 81 -14.29 3.20 4.65
C TYR A 81 -14.38 2.39 3.35
N VAL A 82 -13.25 2.11 2.71
CA VAL A 82 -13.21 1.32 1.46
C VAL A 82 -13.72 -0.10 1.71
N PHE A 83 -13.33 -0.73 2.82
CA PHE A 83 -13.82 -2.05 3.20
C PHE A 83 -15.34 -2.06 3.44
N GLN A 84 -15.91 -1.01 4.04
CA GLN A 84 -17.36 -0.89 4.21
C GLN A 84 -18.11 -0.65 2.89
N THR A 85 -17.47 0.01 1.92
CA THR A 85 -18.10 0.44 0.67
C THR A 85 -17.97 -0.61 -0.45
N VAL A 86 -16.79 -1.23 -0.58
CA VAL A 86 -16.48 -2.28 -1.56
C VAL A 86 -16.86 -3.66 -1.03
N GLY A 87 -16.70 -3.89 0.28
CA GLY A 87 -17.08 -5.12 0.96
C GLY A 87 -18.45 -4.99 1.60
N ARG A 88 -19.51 -5.41 0.90
CA ARG A 88 -20.70 -5.92 1.59
C ARG A 88 -20.22 -7.08 2.46
N THR A 89 -20.03 -6.79 3.75
CA THR A 89 -19.47 -7.65 4.80
C THR A 89 -18.02 -8.09 4.53
N LEU A 90 -17.10 -7.76 5.44
CA LEU A 90 -15.86 -8.52 5.58
C LEU A 90 -16.23 -10.01 5.52
N PRO A 91 -15.51 -10.86 4.77
CA PRO A 91 -15.60 -12.29 5.03
C PRO A 91 -15.46 -12.45 6.55
N THR A 92 -16.44 -13.04 7.22
CA THR A 92 -16.37 -13.32 8.67
C THR A 92 -15.13 -14.14 9.04
N SER A 93 -14.42 -14.65 8.03
CA SER A 93 -13.16 -15.35 8.10
C SER A 93 -11.91 -14.46 8.18
N ALA A 94 -12.00 -13.15 7.94
CA ALA A 94 -10.85 -12.23 8.00
C ALA A 94 -10.61 -11.73 9.42
N ASP A 95 -9.58 -12.26 10.07
CA ASP A 95 -9.17 -11.86 11.41
C ASP A 95 -7.99 -10.87 11.36
N SER A 96 -7.94 -9.93 12.31
CA SER A 96 -6.83 -8.97 12.48
C SER A 96 -6.53 -8.12 11.23
N VAL A 97 -7.54 -7.45 10.69
CA VAL A 97 -7.35 -6.53 9.55
C VAL A 97 -6.76 -5.21 10.05
N GLU A 98 -5.58 -4.86 9.53
CA GLU A 98 -4.86 -3.64 9.87
C GLU A 98 -4.39 -2.92 8.62
N ALA A 99 -4.29 -1.59 8.69
CA ALA A 99 -3.79 -0.76 7.61
C ALA A 99 -2.66 0.16 8.09
N ALA A 100 -1.70 0.41 7.20
CA ALA A 100 -0.62 1.37 7.40
C ALA A 100 -0.32 2.09 6.09
N VAL A 101 0.09 3.36 6.17
CA VAL A 101 0.72 4.05 5.04
C VAL A 101 2.22 3.89 5.18
N ILE A 102 2.87 3.31 4.17
CA ILE A 102 4.31 3.06 4.13
C ILE A 102 4.85 3.67 2.85
N GLY A 103 5.67 4.71 2.97
CA GLY A 103 6.13 5.49 1.82
C GLY A 103 4.98 6.20 1.13
N ASP A 104 4.77 5.88 -0.16
CA ASP A 104 3.73 6.42 -1.04
C ASP A 104 2.56 5.44 -1.28
N ALA A 105 2.48 4.36 -0.50
CA ALA A 105 1.49 3.31 -0.68
C ALA A 105 0.70 3.03 0.60
N LEU A 106 -0.57 2.69 0.43
CA LEU A 106 -1.40 2.13 1.48
C LEU A 106 -1.19 0.62 1.49
N TYR A 107 -0.83 0.10 2.66
CA TYR A 107 -0.72 -1.33 2.92
C TYR A 107 -1.84 -1.78 3.84
N VAL A 108 -2.49 -2.87 3.47
CA VAL A 108 -3.48 -3.56 4.31
C VAL A 108 -2.97 -4.97 4.54
N ARG A 109 -3.01 -5.42 5.80
CA ARG A 109 -2.72 -6.81 6.15
C ARG A 109 -3.91 -7.44 6.87
N ALA A 110 -4.14 -8.72 6.63
CA ALA A 110 -5.20 -9.49 7.24
C ALA A 110 -4.77 -10.95 7.35
N ILE A 111 -5.38 -11.68 8.29
CA ILE A 111 -5.28 -13.14 8.34
C ILE A 111 -6.55 -13.69 7.71
N VAL A 112 -6.41 -14.45 6.62
CA VAL A 112 -7.54 -15.00 5.88
C VAL A 112 -7.33 -16.48 5.56
N PRO A 113 -8.40 -17.28 5.43
CA PRO A 113 -8.28 -18.65 4.96
C PRO A 113 -7.70 -18.69 3.54
N VAL A 114 -6.79 -19.62 3.29
CA VAL A 114 -6.15 -19.75 1.96
C VAL A 114 -7.18 -20.06 0.87
N ARG A 115 -8.24 -20.81 1.22
CA ARG A 115 -9.39 -21.08 0.34
C ARG A 115 -10.11 -19.84 -0.18
N ASP A 116 -10.06 -18.72 0.56
CA ASP A 116 -10.74 -17.47 0.20
C ASP A 116 -9.86 -16.58 -0.71
N LEU A 117 -8.53 -16.75 -0.65
CA LEU A 117 -7.56 -15.99 -1.45
C LEU A 117 -7.46 -16.49 -2.90
N ALA A 118 -7.52 -17.79 -3.03
CA ALA A 118 -7.25 -18.50 -4.25
C ALA A 118 -7.83 -19.90 -4.02
N GLY A 119 -8.95 -20.21 -4.68
CA GLY A 119 -9.45 -21.58 -4.70
C GLY A 119 -8.29 -22.55 -4.97
N SER A 120 -8.36 -23.76 -4.40
CA SER A 120 -7.26 -24.72 -4.12
C SER A 120 -6.14 -24.94 -5.17
N GLY A 121 -6.23 -24.40 -6.38
CA GLY A 121 -5.19 -24.44 -7.42
C GLY A 121 -4.48 -23.12 -7.79
N ALA A 122 -4.90 -21.93 -7.31
CA ALA A 122 -4.34 -20.67 -7.83
C ALA A 122 -2.96 -20.27 -7.27
N LEU A 123 -2.57 -20.85 -6.13
CA LEU A 123 -1.24 -20.61 -5.53
C LEU A 123 -0.18 -21.60 -6.04
N GLY A 124 -0.56 -22.51 -6.95
CA GLY A 124 0.35 -23.49 -7.55
C GLY A 124 1.10 -24.30 -6.47
N PRO A 125 2.40 -24.60 -6.65
CA PRO A 125 3.17 -25.39 -5.70
C PRO A 125 3.32 -24.72 -4.32
N LEU A 126 3.02 -23.42 -4.19
CA LEU A 126 3.03 -22.73 -2.90
C LEU A 126 1.84 -23.12 -2.01
N GLY A 127 0.77 -23.67 -2.58
CA GLY A 127 -0.42 -24.11 -1.84
C GLY A 127 -0.11 -25.13 -0.75
N GLY A 128 0.86 -26.02 -0.97
CA GLY A 128 1.26 -27.04 0.01
C GLY A 128 2.17 -26.55 1.14
N LEU A 129 2.71 -25.33 1.04
CA LEU A 129 3.57 -24.71 2.07
C LEU A 129 2.80 -23.73 2.98
N LEU A 130 1.54 -23.43 2.62
CA LEU A 130 0.68 -22.48 3.30
C LEU A 130 -0.21 -23.22 4.29
N ASN A 131 -0.48 -22.59 5.43
CA ASN A 131 -1.40 -23.11 6.45
C ASN A 131 -2.85 -22.81 6.06
N ASP A 132 -3.81 -23.39 6.78
CA ASP A 132 -5.24 -23.12 6.55
C ASP A 132 -5.59 -21.63 6.55
N ARG A 133 -4.88 -20.85 7.36
CA ARG A 133 -4.99 -19.39 7.49
C ARG A 133 -3.63 -18.76 7.31
N GLU A 134 -3.56 -17.77 6.44
CA GLU A 134 -2.31 -17.08 6.15
C GLU A 134 -2.44 -15.57 6.23
N LYS A 135 -1.35 -14.94 6.65
CA LYS A 135 -1.23 -13.49 6.70
C LYS A 135 -0.98 -12.98 5.29
N ILE A 136 -1.99 -12.31 4.72
CA ILE A 136 -1.85 -11.58 3.47
C ILE A 136 -1.53 -10.12 3.76
N THR A 137 -0.66 -9.52 2.96
CA THR A 137 -0.43 -8.07 2.93
C THR A 137 -0.55 -7.58 1.49
N ILE A 138 -1.42 -6.61 1.27
CA ILE A 138 -1.67 -5.99 -0.03
C ILE A 138 -1.20 -4.53 0.05
N GLY A 139 -0.32 -4.12 -0.85
CA GLY A 139 0.21 -2.77 -0.96
C GLY A 139 -0.13 -2.15 -2.30
N GLY A 140 -0.61 -0.92 -2.28
CA GLY A 140 -1.06 -0.24 -3.50
C GLY A 140 -1.19 1.27 -3.36
N GLY A 141 -1.43 1.91 -4.50
CA GLY A 141 -1.73 3.34 -4.60
C GLY A 141 -3.17 3.56 -5.04
N PHE A 142 -3.68 4.76 -4.80
CA PHE A 142 -4.96 5.19 -5.35
C PHE A 142 -4.75 6.05 -6.59
N ARG A 143 -5.67 5.93 -7.54
CA ARG A 143 -5.78 6.82 -8.69
C ARG A 143 -7.25 7.13 -8.94
N VAL A 144 -7.57 8.39 -9.15
CA VAL A 144 -8.91 8.79 -9.59
C VAL A 144 -9.00 8.55 -11.09
N VAL A 145 -9.93 7.68 -11.51
CA VAL A 145 -10.14 7.37 -12.93
C VAL A 145 -11.09 8.39 -13.54
N ARG A 146 -12.18 8.69 -12.83
CA ARG A 146 -13.19 9.68 -13.21
C ARG A 146 -13.97 10.12 -11.97
N PRO A 147 -14.69 11.26 -12.01
CA PRO A 147 -15.61 11.64 -10.95
C PRO A 147 -16.54 10.47 -10.58
N GLY A 148 -16.52 10.07 -9.31
CA GLY A 148 -17.35 8.96 -8.81
C GLY A 148 -16.64 7.60 -8.77
N LEU A 149 -15.47 7.45 -9.39
CA LEU A 149 -14.76 6.19 -9.50
C LEU A 149 -13.25 6.35 -9.39
N SER A 150 -12.68 5.72 -8.37
CA SER A 150 -11.24 5.57 -8.21
C SER A 150 -10.84 4.11 -8.34
N GLU A 151 -9.57 3.89 -8.64
CA GLU A 151 -8.95 2.57 -8.66
C GLU A 151 -7.88 2.48 -7.57
N PHE A 152 -7.88 1.38 -6.83
CA PHE A 152 -6.78 1.00 -5.94
C PHE A 152 -5.86 0.05 -6.70
N GLN A 153 -4.77 0.59 -7.22
CA GLN A 153 -3.79 -0.16 -7.98
C GLN A 153 -2.90 -0.98 -7.04
N VAL A 154 -3.02 -2.30 -7.12
CA VAL A 154 -2.25 -3.23 -6.29
C VAL A 154 -0.87 -3.41 -6.89
N ARG A 155 0.14 -2.88 -6.21
CA ARG A 155 1.54 -2.93 -6.64
C ARG A 155 2.27 -4.17 -6.11
N GLU A 156 1.88 -4.61 -4.92
CA GLU A 156 2.53 -5.71 -4.22
C GLU A 156 1.51 -6.52 -3.42
N ILE A 157 1.62 -7.85 -3.50
CA ILE A 157 0.93 -8.77 -2.60
C ILE A 157 2.00 -9.64 -1.94
N LYS A 158 1.92 -9.80 -0.62
CA LYS A 158 2.76 -10.71 0.16
C LYS A 158 1.88 -11.71 0.89
N LEU A 159 2.25 -12.98 0.82
CA LEU A 159 1.69 -14.05 1.64
C LEU A 159 2.79 -14.47 2.60
N ARG A 160 2.63 -14.15 3.89
CA ARG A 160 3.68 -14.28 4.90
C ARG A 160 4.96 -13.55 4.45
N ASP A 161 6.00 -14.28 4.07
CA ASP A 161 7.30 -13.76 3.61
C ASP A 161 7.47 -13.85 2.09
N PHE A 162 6.52 -14.49 1.39
CA PHE A 162 6.58 -14.71 -0.04
C PHE A 162 5.91 -13.56 -0.79
N LYS A 163 6.67 -12.92 -1.68
CA LYS A 163 6.13 -11.93 -2.60
C LYS A 163 5.48 -12.61 -3.79
N VAL A 164 4.23 -12.25 -4.07
CA VAL A 164 3.53 -12.72 -5.26
C VAL A 164 4.16 -12.08 -6.50
N PRO A 165 4.47 -12.86 -7.56
CA PRO A 165 4.94 -12.32 -8.81
C PRO A 165 3.93 -11.34 -9.43
N ARG A 166 4.38 -10.20 -9.94
CA ARG A 166 3.49 -9.15 -10.48
C ARG A 166 2.51 -9.66 -11.55
N GLY A 167 2.95 -10.59 -12.40
CA GLY A 167 2.10 -11.19 -13.44
C GLY A 167 0.94 -12.07 -12.90
N ALA A 168 1.01 -12.52 -11.64
CA ALA A 168 -0.05 -13.30 -11.00
C ALA A 168 -1.10 -12.42 -10.29
N ILE A 169 -0.77 -11.14 -9.99
CA ILE A 169 -1.67 -10.21 -9.28
C ILE A 169 -3.02 -10.07 -9.98
N PRO A 170 -3.10 -9.81 -11.31
CA PRO A 170 -4.40 -9.65 -11.97
C PRO A 170 -5.32 -10.87 -11.83
N ARG A 171 -4.77 -12.08 -11.90
CA ARG A 171 -5.52 -13.33 -11.76
C ARG A 171 -6.06 -13.51 -10.35
N LEU A 172 -5.27 -13.18 -9.33
CA LEU A 172 -5.72 -13.21 -7.93
C LEU A 172 -6.82 -12.18 -7.67
N LEU A 173 -6.66 -10.96 -8.18
CA LEU A 173 -7.68 -9.92 -8.01
C LEU A 173 -9.00 -10.27 -8.72
N GLN A 174 -8.95 -10.95 -9.87
CA GLN A 174 -10.16 -11.46 -10.53
C GLN A 174 -10.89 -12.50 -9.66
N GLN A 175 -10.15 -13.39 -9.00
CA GLN A 175 -10.72 -14.41 -8.13
C GLN A 175 -11.31 -13.82 -6.85
N ILE A 176 -10.62 -12.85 -6.25
CA ILE A 176 -11.08 -12.15 -5.02
C ILE A 176 -12.26 -11.23 -5.33
N GLY A 177 -12.18 -10.51 -6.46
CA GLY A 177 -13.11 -9.45 -6.81
C GLY A 177 -14.52 -9.92 -7.12
N LYS A 178 -14.74 -11.21 -7.47
CA LYS A 178 -16.02 -11.92 -7.78
C LYS A 178 -17.12 -11.07 -8.44
N GLY A 179 -16.77 -9.99 -9.12
CA GLY A 179 -17.65 -8.87 -9.38
C GLY A 179 -17.32 -8.23 -10.71
N ASN A 180 -18.32 -7.58 -11.29
CA ASN A 180 -18.21 -6.98 -12.61
C ASN A 180 -17.21 -5.82 -12.54
N ARG A 181 -16.06 -5.95 -13.20
CA ARG A 181 -15.05 -4.89 -13.26
C ARG A 181 -15.57 -3.79 -14.19
N PRO A 182 -15.72 -2.54 -13.71
CA PRO A 182 -16.10 -1.43 -14.58
C PRO A 182 -15.06 -1.22 -15.68
N GLU A 183 -15.51 -0.79 -16.87
CA GLU A 183 -14.62 -0.41 -17.96
C GLU A 183 -13.68 0.72 -17.53
N GLY A 184 -12.42 0.66 -17.98
CA GLY A 184 -11.38 1.65 -17.67
C GLY A 184 -10.56 1.39 -16.40
N ILE A 185 -10.82 0.30 -15.66
CA ILE A 185 -10.04 -0.09 -14.47
C ILE A 185 -8.91 -1.04 -14.87
N ALA A 186 -7.70 -0.77 -14.38
CA ALA A 186 -6.54 -1.63 -14.67
C ALA A 186 -6.72 -3.07 -14.15
N ALA A 187 -6.07 -4.04 -14.81
CA ALA A 187 -6.24 -5.46 -14.48
C ALA A 187 -5.69 -5.82 -13.07
N ASP A 188 -4.68 -5.07 -12.62
CA ASP A 188 -4.04 -5.08 -11.31
C ASP A 188 -4.69 -4.08 -10.32
N ALA A 189 -5.87 -3.52 -10.64
CA ALA A 189 -6.56 -2.59 -9.77
C ALA A 189 -7.94 -3.07 -9.31
N LEU A 190 -8.34 -2.59 -8.13
CA LEU A 190 -9.66 -2.79 -7.54
C LEU A 190 -10.50 -1.52 -7.69
N PRO A 191 -11.76 -1.61 -8.16
CA PRO A 191 -12.63 -0.45 -8.24
C PRO A 191 -13.05 0.00 -6.84
N VAL A 192 -12.94 1.29 -6.57
CA VAL A 192 -13.33 1.92 -5.31
C VAL A 192 -14.33 3.03 -5.63
N PRO A 193 -15.61 2.85 -5.28
CA PRO A 193 -16.60 3.93 -5.40
C PRO A 193 -16.16 5.10 -4.53
N THR A 194 -16.05 6.28 -5.14
CA THR A 194 -15.64 7.51 -4.46
C THR A 194 -16.64 8.62 -4.73
N PRO A 195 -16.66 9.69 -3.92
CA PRO A 195 -17.43 10.88 -4.25
C PRO A 195 -17.16 11.44 -5.65
N ALA A 196 -18.19 11.96 -6.30
CA ALA A 196 -18.03 12.70 -7.57
C ALA A 196 -17.20 13.99 -7.43
N THR A 197 -17.12 14.54 -6.22
CA THR A 197 -16.34 15.73 -5.91
C THR A 197 -14.85 15.45 -5.68
N LEU A 198 -14.41 14.19 -5.76
CA LEU A 198 -13.00 13.82 -5.57
C LEU A 198 -12.21 14.04 -6.87
N ALA A 199 -11.17 14.86 -6.81
CA ALA A 199 -10.27 15.13 -7.94
C ALA A 199 -9.03 14.23 -7.91
N ASP A 200 -8.39 14.13 -6.76
CA ASP A 200 -7.12 13.44 -6.63
C ASP A 200 -6.94 12.84 -5.23
N VAL A 201 -6.08 11.82 -5.14
CA VAL A 201 -5.71 11.15 -3.90
C VAL A 201 -4.20 11.05 -3.80
N ARG A 202 -3.62 11.64 -2.76
CA ARG A 202 -2.19 11.58 -2.50
C ARG A 202 -1.90 10.81 -1.23
N ILE A 203 -0.98 9.86 -1.32
CA ILE A 203 -0.48 9.10 -0.18
C ILE A 203 0.94 9.58 0.11
N ALA A 204 1.15 10.16 1.28
CA ALA A 204 2.46 10.64 1.71
C ALA A 204 2.48 10.86 3.21
N ASN A 205 3.68 10.88 3.81
CA ASN A 205 3.88 11.27 5.21
C ASN A 205 3.01 10.48 6.23
N GLY A 206 2.72 9.21 5.92
CA GLY A 206 1.89 8.36 6.79
C GLY A 206 0.39 8.66 6.72
N LYS A 207 -0.09 9.45 5.76
CA LYS A 207 -1.48 9.87 5.62
C LYS A 207 -1.97 9.75 4.17
N VAL A 208 -3.28 9.72 4.01
CA VAL A 208 -3.96 9.79 2.71
C VAL A 208 -4.70 11.11 2.63
N THR A 209 -4.31 11.96 1.70
CA THR A 209 -4.93 13.26 1.44
C THR A 209 -5.83 13.15 0.22
N LEU A 210 -7.10 13.48 0.41
CA LEU A 210 -8.10 13.58 -0.65
C LEU A 210 -8.23 15.03 -1.08
N TYR A 211 -8.24 15.29 -2.38
CA TYR A 211 -8.43 16.62 -2.95
C TYR A 211 -9.78 16.73 -3.64
N LYS A 212 -10.47 17.85 -3.41
CA LYS A 212 -11.74 18.16 -4.03
C LYS A 212 -11.54 18.73 -5.43
N THR A 213 -12.45 18.41 -6.35
CA THR A 213 -12.56 19.11 -7.63
C THR A 213 -12.88 20.58 -7.39
N THR A 214 -11.95 21.46 -7.77
CA THR A 214 -12.21 22.89 -7.80
C THR A 214 -13.00 23.17 -9.08
N PRO A 215 -14.16 23.85 -9.04
CA PRO A 215 -14.82 24.30 -10.25
C PRO A 215 -13.88 25.28 -10.98
N GLY A 216 -13.21 24.80 -12.04
CA GLY A 216 -12.23 25.57 -12.80
C GLY A 216 -11.12 24.75 -13.48
N ALA A 217 -10.83 23.53 -13.03
CA ALA A 217 -9.85 22.67 -13.68
C ALA A 217 -10.53 21.83 -14.78
N THR A 218 -10.60 22.41 -15.99
CA THR A 218 -10.89 21.67 -17.22
C THR A 218 -9.53 21.28 -17.82
N PRO A 219 -9.36 20.06 -18.37
CA PRO A 219 -8.09 19.64 -19.00
C PRO A 219 -7.66 20.55 -20.16
#